data_AF-A0A832HWY7-F1
#
_entry.id   AF-A0A832HWY7-F1
#
_cell.length_a   1.000
_cell.length_b   1.000
_cell.length_c   1.000
_cell.angle_alpha   90.00
_cell.angle_beta   90.00
_cell.angle_gamma   90.00
#
_symmetry.space_group_name_H-M   'P 1'
#
loop_
_entity.id
_entity.type
_entity.pdbx_description
1 polymer ?
#
loop_
_entity_poly.entity_id
_entity_poly.type
_entity_poly.pdbx_seq_one_letter_code
_entity_poly.pdbx_strand_id
1 'polypeptide(L)'
;GGIASGLLGIGGGTVLVPVMCYALDFPIHFAIPTSMFIMIFTSMSGVFNHVQQGNVNALYAVYLGIGAVVGAQVGSYASRKLSSRNLSLVFAAMLIVSSINMILKNLHYI
;
A
#
# COMPACT_ATOMS: atom_id res chain seq x y z
N GLY A 1 7.81 -14.42 -9.15
CA GLY A 1 6.70 -13.59 -9.67
C GLY A 1 5.76 -13.08 -8.59
N GLY A 2 5.02 -13.96 -7.90
CA GLY A 2 3.98 -13.54 -6.93
C GLY A 2 4.43 -13.38 -5.47
N ILE A 3 5.26 -14.29 -4.94
CA ILE A 3 5.71 -14.21 -3.53
C ILE A 3 6.58 -12.97 -3.31
N ALA A 4 7.46 -12.66 -4.26
CA ALA A 4 8.28 -11.46 -4.23
C ALA A 4 7.42 -10.18 -4.30
N SER A 5 6.36 -10.10 -5.11
CA SER A 5 5.50 -8.91 -5.16
C SER A 5 4.64 -8.75 -3.90
N GLY A 6 4.23 -9.85 -3.26
CA GLY A 6 3.58 -9.86 -1.96
C GLY A 6 4.51 -9.40 -0.82
N LEU A 7 5.75 -9.87 -0.81
CA LEU A 7 6.79 -9.46 0.15
C LEU A 7 7.27 -8.02 -0.08
N LEU A 8 7.28 -7.52 -1.32
CA LEU A 8 7.60 -6.13 -1.65
C LEU A 8 6.48 -5.14 -1.30
N GLY A 9 5.37 -5.61 -0.72
CA GLY A 9 4.26 -4.76 -0.25
C GLY A 9 3.27 -4.33 -1.34
N ILE A 10 3.49 -4.70 -2.60
CA ILE A 10 2.63 -4.28 -3.74
C ILE A 10 1.21 -4.84 -3.60
N GLY A 11 1.05 -6.02 -3.00
CA GLY A 11 -0.27 -6.63 -2.70
C GLY A 11 -0.82 -6.34 -1.31
N GLY A 12 -0.02 -5.75 -0.40
CA GLY A 12 -0.32 -5.73 1.04
C GLY A 12 -1.46 -4.80 1.47
N GLY A 13 -1.84 -3.80 0.68
CA GLY A 13 -3.02 -2.97 0.95
C GLY A 13 -4.21 -3.37 0.07
N THR A 14 -3.93 -3.53 -1.23
CA THR A 14 -4.91 -3.84 -2.27
C THR A 14 -5.60 -5.19 -2.06
N VAL A 15 -4.89 -6.18 -1.50
CA VAL A 15 -5.43 -7.52 -1.22
C VAL A 15 -5.81 -7.68 0.26
N LEU A 16 -4.97 -7.19 1.18
CA LEU A 16 -5.15 -7.44 2.61
C LEU A 16 -6.36 -6.69 3.20
N VAL A 17 -6.66 -5.47 2.73
CA VAL A 17 -7.82 -4.71 3.19
C VAL A 17 -9.14 -5.38 2.78
N PRO A 18 -9.36 -5.79 1.51
CA PRO A 18 -10.52 -6.59 1.16
C PRO A 18 -10.62 -7.90 1.96
N VAL A 19 -9.51 -8.60 2.17
CA VAL A 19 -9.52 -9.83 2.98
C VAL A 19 -9.96 -9.54 4.42
N MET A 20 -9.43 -8.50 5.05
CA MET A 20 -9.86 -8.11 6.40
C MET A 20 -11.33 -7.70 6.45
N CYS A 21 -11.79 -6.89 5.50
CA CYS A 21 -13.18 -6.42 5.49
C CYS A 21 -14.20 -7.50 5.13
N TYR A 22 -13.91 -8.37 4.15
CA TYR A 22 -14.87 -9.32 3.59
C TYR A 22 -14.71 -10.75 4.08
N ALA A 23 -13.49 -11.18 4.44
CA ALA A 23 -13.26 -12.54 4.95
C ALA A 23 -13.22 -12.60 6.47
N LEU A 24 -12.85 -11.50 7.14
CA LEU A 24 -12.73 -11.41 8.61
C LEU A 24 -13.75 -10.46 9.24
N ASP A 25 -14.63 -9.83 8.44
CA ASP A 25 -15.64 -8.86 8.89
C ASP A 25 -15.09 -7.68 9.73
N PHE A 26 -13.84 -7.28 9.49
CA PHE A 26 -13.25 -6.12 10.16
C PHE A 26 -13.84 -4.80 9.64
N PRO A 27 -14.13 -3.83 10.53
CA PRO A 27 -14.52 -2.50 10.09
C PRO A 27 -13.39 -1.84 9.29
N ILE A 28 -13.74 -1.18 8.18
CA ILE A 28 -12.76 -0.60 7.25
C ILE A 28 -11.83 0.44 7.91
N HIS A 29 -12.32 1.14 8.93
CA HIS A 29 -11.54 2.09 9.73
C HIS A 29 -10.36 1.44 10.47
N PHE A 30 -10.45 0.14 10.77
CA PHE A 30 -9.36 -0.63 11.38
C PHE A 30 -8.58 -1.44 10.35
N ALA A 31 -9.23 -1.96 9.31
CA ALA A 31 -8.59 -2.77 8.27
C ALA A 31 -7.48 -2.00 7.52
N ILE A 32 -7.75 -0.75 7.12
CA ILE A 32 -6.77 0.09 6.40
C ILE A 32 -5.48 0.32 7.21
N PRO A 33 -5.52 0.89 8.44
CA PRO A 33 -4.30 1.12 9.21
C PRO A 33 -3.60 -0.18 9.62
N THR A 34 -4.34 -1.26 9.87
CA THR A 34 -3.72 -2.56 10.18
C THR A 34 -2.94 -3.12 9.00
N SER A 35 -3.48 -3.02 7.78
CA SER A 35 -2.77 -3.43 6.57
C SER A 35 -1.50 -2.60 6.32
N MET A 36 -1.54 -1.29 6.61
CA MET A 36 -0.37 -0.41 6.53
C MET A 36 0.69 -0.81 7.55
N PHE A 37 0.29 -1.18 8.77
CA PHE A 37 1.21 -1.67 9.79
C PHE A 37 1.94 -2.94 9.34
N ILE A 38 1.20 -3.90 8.77
CA ILE A 38 1.79 -5.14 8.23
C ILE A 38 2.77 -4.81 7.07
N MET A 39 2.43 -3.81 6.25
CA MET A 39 3.27 -3.37 5.13
C MET A 39 4.64 -2.84 5.57
N ILE A 40 4.78 -2.31 6.80
CA ILE A 40 6.08 -1.86 7.33
C ILE A 40 7.06 -3.03 7.40
N PHE A 41 6.63 -4.19 7.90
CA PHE A 41 7.51 -5.36 8.03
C PHE A 41 7.86 -5.96 6.68
N THR A 42 6.90 -6.05 5.76
CA THR A 42 7.15 -6.60 4.42
C THR A 42 8.06 -5.69 3.60
N SER A 43 7.79 -4.38 3.61
CA SER A 43 8.65 -3.39 2.94
C SER A 43 10.05 -3.34 3.53
N MET A 44 10.22 -3.49 4.85
CA MET A 44 11.54 -3.57 5.48
C MET A 44 12.35 -4.75 4.95
N SER A 45 11.72 -5.92 4.79
CA SER A 45 12.35 -7.08 4.14
C SER A 45 12.72 -6.80 2.67
N GLY A 46 11.87 -6.08 1.94
CA GLY A 46 12.15 -5.64 0.56
C GLY A 46 13.34 -4.69 0.46
N VAL A 47 13.37 -3.68 1.33
CA VAL A 47 14.48 -2.70 1.42
C VAL A 47 15.78 -3.41 1.77
N PHE A 48 15.78 -4.33 2.74
CA PHE A 48 16.98 -5.09 3.09
C PHE A 48 17.59 -5.81 1.88
N ASN A 49 16.76 -6.44 1.06
CA ASN A 49 17.22 -7.08 -0.18
C ASN A 49 17.79 -6.07 -1.19
N HIS A 50 17.16 -4.90 -1.38
CA HIS A 50 17.66 -3.87 -2.30
C HIS A 50 18.95 -3.20 -1.81
N VAL A 51 19.10 -3.01 -0.50
CA VAL A 51 20.33 -2.48 0.11
C VAL A 51 21.48 -3.44 -0.13
N GLN A 52 21.29 -4.74 0.05
CA GLN A 52 22.33 -5.74 -0.23
C GLN A 52 22.76 -5.78 -1.70
N GLN A 53 21.86 -5.44 -2.62
CA GLN A 53 22.17 -5.36 -4.05
C GLN A 53 22.83 -4.03 -4.48
N GLY A 54 23.04 -3.09 -3.56
CA GLY A 54 23.65 -1.78 -3.87
C GLY A 54 22.74 -0.84 -4.68
N ASN A 55 21.46 -1.17 -4.84
CA ASN A 55 20.53 -0.44 -5.71
C ASN A 55 19.79 0.70 -4.98
N VAL A 56 20.27 1.13 -3.82
CA VAL A 56 19.61 2.14 -2.99
C VAL A 56 20.37 3.46 -3.04
N ASN A 57 19.74 4.47 -3.63
CA ASN A 57 20.22 5.84 -3.54
C ASN A 57 19.64 6.51 -2.29
N ALA A 58 20.51 6.81 -1.33
CA ALA A 58 20.13 7.39 -0.04
C ALA A 58 19.42 8.74 -0.17
N LEU A 59 19.79 9.56 -1.16
CA LEU A 59 19.18 10.87 -1.36
C LEU A 59 17.71 10.76 -1.79
N TYR A 60 17.42 9.90 -2.77
CA TYR A 60 16.03 9.64 -3.18
C TYR A 60 15.23 8.96 -2.06
N ALA A 61 15.84 8.07 -1.29
CA ALA A 61 15.20 7.44 -0.15
C ALA A 61 14.74 8.45 0.90
N VAL A 62 15.56 9.47 1.20
CA VAL A 62 15.20 10.54 2.15
C VAL A 62 14.06 11.40 1.61
N TYR A 63 14.12 11.85 0.35
CA TYR A 63 13.05 12.65 -0.24
C TYR A 63 11.71 11.89 -0.29
N LEU A 64 11.74 10.61 -0.69
CA LEU A 64 10.56 9.76 -0.68
C LEU A 64 10.06 9.50 0.74
N GLY A 65 10.96 9.32 1.71
CA GLY A 65 10.61 9.14 3.12
C GLY A 65 9.87 10.35 3.69
N ILE A 66 10.37 11.57 3.44
CA ILE A 66 9.71 12.81 3.89
C ILE A 66 8.32 12.93 3.24
N GLY A 67 8.24 12.73 1.92
CA GLY A 67 6.96 12.77 1.20
C GLY A 67 5.96 11.74 1.73
N ALA A 68 6.41 10.51 2.00
CA ALA A 68 5.59 9.44 2.56
C ALA A 68 5.08 9.78 3.97
N VAL A 69 5.94 10.32 4.85
CA VAL A 69 5.54 10.73 6.21
C VAL A 69 4.49 11.83 6.15
N VAL A 70 4.75 12.90 5.38
CA VAL A 70 3.80 14.02 5.26
C VAL A 70 2.48 13.55 4.65
N GLY A 71 2.54 12.77 3.56
CA GLY A 71 1.36 12.20 2.91
C GLY A 71 0.55 11.29 3.84
N ALA A 72 1.22 10.45 4.64
CA ALA A 72 0.56 9.56 5.60
C ALA A 72 -0.16 10.35 6.71
N GLN A 73 0.43 11.42 7.24
CA GLN A 73 -0.20 12.26 8.25
C GLN A 73 -1.44 12.97 7.69
N VAL A 74 -1.32 13.59 6.52
CA VAL A 74 -2.44 14.28 5.84
C VAL A 74 -3.55 13.29 5.48
N GLY A 75 -3.19 12.13 4.93
CA GLY A 75 -4.12 11.07 4.58
C GLY A 75 -4.87 10.54 5.80
N SER A 76 -4.15 10.23 6.88
CA SER A 76 -4.76 9.75 8.14
C SER A 76 -5.75 10.77 8.72
N TYR A 77 -5.38 12.05 8.73
CA TYR A 77 -6.27 13.12 9.20
C TYR A 77 -7.54 13.23 8.34
N ALA A 78 -7.40 13.16 7.01
CA ALA A 78 -8.53 13.19 6.10
C ALA A 78 -9.44 11.96 6.25
N SER A 79 -8.86 10.75 6.38
CA SER A 79 -9.60 9.50 6.54
C SER A 79 -10.46 9.48 7.81
N ARG A 80 -9.99 10.08 8.91
CA ARG A 80 -10.77 10.16 10.17
C ARG A 80 -12.04 11.00 10.06
N LYS A 81 -12.12 11.94 9.11
CA LYS A 81 -13.30 12.78 8.88
C LYS A 81 -14.35 12.14 7.98
N LEU A 82 -14.01 11.02 7.32
CA LEU A 82 -14.92 10.34 6.40
C LEU A 82 -15.75 9.28 7.12
N SER A 83 -17.03 9.17 6.75
CA SER A 83 -17.87 8.06 7.20
C SER A 83 -17.35 6.73 6.63
N SER A 84 -17.66 5.60 7.29
CA SER A 84 -17.22 4.27 6.84
C SER A 84 -17.58 3.99 5.38
N ARG A 85 -18.76 4.45 4.93
CA ARG A 85 -19.23 4.30 3.55
C ARG A 85 -18.37 5.13 2.57
N ASN A 86 -18.07 6.38 2.90
CA ASN A 86 -17.27 7.24 2.04
C ASN A 86 -15.81 6.77 1.99
N LEU A 87 -15.26 6.33 3.12
CA LEU A 87 -13.92 5.75 3.18
C LEU A 87 -13.82 4.48 2.31
N SER A 88 -14.86 3.62 2.34
CA SER A 88 -14.95 2.45 1.47
C SER A 88 -15.06 2.80 -0.01
N LEU A 89 -15.80 3.84 -0.37
CA LEU A 89 -15.90 4.31 -1.76
C LEU A 89 -14.57 4.86 -2.27
N VAL A 90 -13.88 5.68 -1.47
CA VAL A 90 -12.54 6.20 -1.81
C VAL A 90 -11.55 5.05 -1.96
N PHE A 91 -11.57 4.08 -1.05
CA PHE A 91 -10.72 2.90 -1.14
C PHE A 91 -11.04 2.08 -2.40
N ALA A 92 -12.31 1.82 -2.71
CA ALA A 92 -12.72 1.12 -3.92
C ALA A 92 -12.27 1.84 -5.20
N ALA A 93 -12.36 3.17 -5.25
CA ALA A 93 -11.86 3.96 -6.37
C ALA A 93 -10.34 3.80 -6.54
N MET A 94 -9.58 3.84 -5.44
CA MET A 94 -8.13 3.58 -5.45
C MET A 94 -7.79 2.17 -5.96
N LEU A 95 -8.56 1.14 -5.56
CA LEU A 95 -8.39 -0.23 -6.05
C LEU A 95 -8.62 -0.33 -7.56
N ILE A 96 -9.63 0.35 -8.09
CA ILE A 96 -9.91 0.38 -9.54
C ILE A 96 -8.73 1.03 -10.27
N VAL A 97 -8.25 2.17 -9.80
CA VAL A 97 -7.07 2.85 -10.37
C VAL A 97 -5.83 1.94 -10.33
N SER A 98 -5.58 1.27 -9.20
CA SER A 98 -4.48 0.33 -9.07
C SER A 98 -4.61 -0.86 -10.04
N SER A 99 -5.83 -1.39 -10.18
CA SER A 99 -6.12 -2.51 -11.08
C SER A 99 -5.86 -2.12 -12.54
N ILE A 100 -6.31 -0.94 -12.95
CA ILE A 100 -6.06 -0.40 -14.29
C ILE A 100 -4.56 -0.22 -14.51
N ASN A 101 -3.83 0.39 -13.58
CA ASN A 101 -2.38 0.56 -13.69
C ASN A 101 -1.66 -0.79 -13.82
N MET A 102 -2.11 -1.82 -13.10
CA MET A 102 -1.53 -3.16 -13.18
C MET A 102 -1.74 -3.79 -14.57
N ILE A 103 -2.95 -3.67 -15.13
CA ILE A 103 -3.27 -4.16 -16.48
C ILE A 103 -2.46 -3.41 -17.53
N LEU A 104 -2.42 -2.08 -17.46
CA LEU A 104 -1.66 -1.25 -18.40
C LEU A 104 -0.16 -1.55 -18.35
N LYS A 105 0.39 -1.74 -17.15
CA LYS A 105 1.81 -2.10 -16.98
C LYS A 105 2.11 -3.50 -17.52
N ASN A 106 1.17 -4.44 -17.38
CA ASN A 106 1.30 -5.77 -17.98
C ASN A 106 1.28 -5.70 -19.52
N LEU A 107 0.45 -4.83 -20.09
CA LEU A 107 0.33 -4.64 -21.54
C LEU A 107 1.56 -3.94 -22.16
N HIS A 108 2.24 -3.06 -21.41
CA HIS A 108 3.45 -2.36 -21.87
C HIS A 108 4.73 -3.22 -21.80
N TYR A 109 4.66 -4.41 -21.18
CA TYR A 109 5.76 -5.36 -21.01
C TYR A 109 5.64 -6.60 -21.92
N ILE A 110 4.64 -6.63 -22.80
CA ILE A 110 4.48 -7.59 -23.92
C ILE A 110 4.89 -6.87 -25.20
#